data_AF-A0A818GW06-F1
#
_entry.id   AF-A0A818GW06-F1
#
_cell.length_a   1.000
_cell.length_b   1.000
_cell.length_c   1.000
_cell.angle_alpha   90.00
_cell.angle_beta   90.00
_cell.angle_gamma   90.00
#
_symmetry.space_group_name_H-M   'P 1'
#
loop_
_entity.id
_entity.type
_entity.pdbx_description
1 polymer ?
#
loop_
_entity_poly.entity_id
_entity_poly.type
_entity_poly.pdbx_seq_one_letter_code
_entity_poly.pdbx_strand_id
1 'polypeptide(L)'
;MIDADNYLRTDFPEELFYYIPWVTASEHRRQIHVGNMTYNDGEKVQIGLQDDVMHSIASKVAVIANNNYKVLIYNGLVGVIISSSVTMNWIDKLEWNHADQLYDAERIVWKVKEDGREITGYLKRAHSFFVA
;
A
#
# COMPACT_ATOMS: atom_id res chain seq x y z
N MET A 1 6.45 -7.18 -20.37
CA MET A 1 5.14 -7.25 -19.67
C MET A 1 4.68 -5.81 -19.49
N ILE A 2 3.42 -5.49 -19.79
CA ILE A 2 2.93 -4.12 -19.62
C ILE A 2 2.92 -3.77 -18.12
N ASP A 3 3.37 -2.57 -17.75
CA ASP A 3 3.31 -2.08 -16.37
C ASP A 3 1.86 -1.73 -16.02
N ALA A 4 1.19 -2.62 -15.29
CA ALA A 4 -0.16 -2.39 -14.79
C ALA A 4 -0.17 -1.68 -13.43
N ASP A 5 1.00 -1.44 -12.81
CA ASP A 5 1.12 -0.84 -11.49
C ASP A 5 1.34 0.67 -11.57
N ASN A 6 2.02 1.16 -12.61
CA ASN A 6 2.42 2.55 -12.74
C ASN A 6 2.09 3.14 -14.13
N TYR A 7 1.15 4.09 -14.18
CA TYR A 7 0.70 4.67 -15.46
C TYR A 7 1.74 5.55 -16.17
N LEU A 8 2.87 5.87 -15.54
CA LEU A 8 3.96 6.61 -16.19
C LEU A 8 4.87 5.72 -17.03
N ARG A 9 4.68 4.39 -16.99
CA ARG A 9 5.52 3.41 -17.66
C ARG A 9 4.67 2.54 -18.58
N THR A 10 5.24 2.18 -19.73
CA THR A 10 4.62 1.20 -20.63
C THR A 10 5.01 -0.21 -20.22
N ASP A 11 6.29 -0.41 -19.93
CA ASP A 11 6.88 -1.71 -19.65
C ASP A 11 7.27 -1.84 -18.19
N PHE A 12 7.02 -3.03 -17.64
CA PHE A 12 7.40 -3.36 -16.27
C PHE A 12 8.93 -3.28 -16.12
N PRO A 13 9.46 -2.58 -15.10
CA PRO A 13 10.90 -2.41 -14.94
C PRO A 13 11.59 -3.74 -14.64
N GLU A 14 12.59 -4.12 -15.44
CA GLU A 14 13.34 -5.36 -15.27
C GLU A 14 14.05 -5.41 -13.90
N GLU A 15 14.46 -4.25 -13.39
CA GLU A 15 15.17 -4.14 -12.11
C GLU A 15 14.36 -4.62 -10.91
N LEU A 16 13.02 -4.62 -11.00
CA LEU A 16 12.16 -5.16 -9.94
C LEU A 16 12.27 -6.67 -9.80
N PHE A 17 12.87 -7.37 -10.78
CA PHE A 17 13.07 -8.82 -10.74
C PHE A 17 14.50 -9.24 -10.38
N TYR A 18 15.43 -8.30 -10.22
CA TYR A 18 16.84 -8.62 -9.94
C TYR A 18 17.07 -9.34 -8.61
N TYR A 19 16.15 -9.23 -7.66
CA TYR A 19 16.25 -9.92 -6.39
C TYR A 19 16.02 -11.44 -6.50
N ILE A 20 15.31 -11.93 -7.52
CA ILE A 20 14.99 -13.35 -7.70
C ILE A 20 16.27 -14.20 -7.90
N PRO A 21 17.17 -13.89 -8.86
CA PRO A 21 18.43 -14.62 -8.99
C PRO A 21 19.31 -14.48 -7.74
N TRP A 22 19.26 -13.32 -7.07
CA TRP A 22 19.98 -13.12 -5.82
C TRP A 22 19.50 -14.07 -4.71
N VAL A 23 18.20 -14.07 -4.40
CA VAL A 23 17.63 -14.87 -3.28
C VAL A 23 17.66 -16.38 -3.55
N THR A 24 17.72 -16.79 -4.82
CA THR A 24 17.76 -18.20 -5.21
C THR A 24 19.18 -18.77 -5.35
N ALA A 25 20.22 -17.93 -5.37
CA ALA A 25 21.60 -18.39 -5.44
C ALA A 25 22.00 -19.20 -4.19
N SER A 26 22.73 -20.31 -4.39
CA SER A 26 23.11 -21.25 -3.33
C SER A 26 23.86 -20.59 -2.17
N GLU A 27 24.66 -19.57 -2.44
CA GLU A 27 25.35 -18.80 -1.41
C GLU A 27 24.37 -18.04 -0.51
N HIS A 28 23.51 -17.19 -1.07
CA HIS A 28 22.56 -16.41 -0.29
C HIS A 28 21.54 -17.29 0.43
N ARG A 29 21.08 -18.38 -0.20
CA ARG A 29 20.20 -19.37 0.45
C ARG A 29 20.80 -19.98 1.71
N ARG A 30 22.12 -20.21 1.74
CA ARG A 30 22.83 -20.67 2.95
C ARG A 30 22.86 -19.59 4.02
N GLN A 31 23.06 -18.33 3.63
CA GLN A 31 23.12 -17.18 4.55
C GLN A 31 21.77 -16.89 5.22
N ILE A 32 20.65 -17.07 4.51
CA ILE A 32 19.29 -16.88 5.07
C ILE A 32 18.67 -18.17 5.61
N HIS A 33 19.43 -19.27 5.65
CA HIS A 33 19.06 -20.55 6.27
C HIS A 33 17.75 -21.20 5.76
N VAL A 34 17.41 -21.03 4.47
CA VAL A 34 16.17 -21.59 3.87
C VAL A 34 16.28 -23.06 3.41
N GLY A 35 17.44 -23.69 3.60
CA GLY A 35 17.68 -25.08 3.25
C GLY A 35 17.40 -25.38 1.78
N ASN A 36 16.67 -26.47 1.50
CA ASN A 36 16.30 -26.91 0.14
C ASN A 36 14.87 -26.51 -0.28
N MET A 37 14.27 -25.51 0.37
CA MET A 37 12.90 -25.11 0.04
C MET A 37 12.82 -24.48 -1.36
N THR A 38 11.86 -24.91 -2.19
CA THR A 38 11.60 -24.31 -3.49
C THR A 38 11.17 -22.84 -3.34
N TYR A 39 11.71 -21.96 -4.17
CA TYR A 39 11.21 -20.59 -4.29
C TYR A 39 9.89 -20.62 -5.07
N ASN A 40 8.82 -20.05 -4.51
CA ASN A 40 7.48 -20.04 -5.10
C ASN A 40 7.10 -18.60 -5.48
N ASP A 41 6.33 -18.44 -6.56
CA ASP A 41 5.79 -17.16 -7.06
C ASP A 41 4.51 -16.70 -6.33
N GLY A 42 3.91 -17.57 -5.52
CA GLY A 42 2.70 -17.29 -4.75
C GLY A 42 1.37 -17.60 -5.46
N GLU A 43 1.38 -18.04 -6.71
CA GLU A 43 0.16 -18.23 -7.52
C GLU A 43 -0.85 -19.17 -6.83
N LYS A 44 -0.37 -20.30 -6.30
CA LYS A 44 -1.25 -21.27 -5.60
C LYS A 44 -1.95 -20.68 -4.39
N VAL A 45 -1.28 -19.78 -3.65
CA VAL A 45 -1.87 -19.11 -2.49
C VAL A 45 -2.90 -18.08 -2.96
N GLN A 46 -2.59 -17.33 -4.02
CA GLN A 46 -3.54 -16.39 -4.62
C GLN A 46 -4.83 -17.09 -5.07
N ILE A 47 -4.72 -18.22 -5.79
CA ILE A 47 -5.88 -19.01 -6.21
C ILE A 47 -6.65 -19.53 -5.00
N GLY A 48 -5.95 -20.02 -3.97
CA GLY A 48 -6.59 -20.53 -2.75
C GLY A 48 -7.36 -19.49 -1.95
N LEU A 49 -7.04 -18.20 -2.10
CA LEU A 49 -7.69 -17.07 -1.42
C LEU A 49 -8.65 -16.29 -2.33
N GLN A 50 -8.97 -16.79 -3.52
CA GLN A 50 -9.82 -16.09 -4.48
C GLN A 50 -11.20 -15.72 -3.89
N ASP A 51 -11.74 -16.56 -3.01
CA ASP A 51 -13.04 -16.37 -2.38
C ASP A 51 -13.03 -15.27 -1.32
N ASP A 52 -11.86 -14.82 -0.85
CA ASP A 52 -11.72 -13.69 0.07
C ASP A 52 -11.66 -12.34 -0.67
N VAL A 53 -11.51 -12.36 -2.00
CA VAL A 53 -11.45 -11.15 -2.83
C VAL A 53 -12.86 -10.53 -2.92
N MET A 54 -12.93 -9.21 -3.07
CA MET A 54 -14.18 -8.41 -3.11
C MET A 54 -14.98 -8.35 -1.80
N HIS A 55 -14.46 -8.90 -0.70
CA HIS A 55 -15.04 -8.70 0.62
C HIS A 55 -14.46 -7.45 1.30
N SER A 56 -15.32 -6.49 1.63
CA SER A 56 -14.88 -5.24 2.29
C SER A 56 -14.39 -5.49 3.71
N ILE A 57 -13.24 -4.92 4.05
CA ILE A 57 -12.70 -4.87 5.42
C ILE A 57 -12.98 -3.54 6.13
N ALA A 58 -13.80 -2.67 5.55
CA ALA A 58 -14.10 -1.32 6.07
C ALA A 58 -14.49 -1.34 7.56
N SER A 59 -15.40 -2.23 7.95
CA SER A 59 -15.85 -2.34 9.34
C SER A 59 -14.72 -2.70 10.31
N LYS A 60 -13.80 -3.58 9.91
CA LYS A 60 -12.64 -3.96 10.74
C LYS A 60 -11.69 -2.78 10.93
N VAL A 61 -11.45 -1.99 9.87
CA VAL A 61 -10.60 -0.79 9.94
C VAL A 61 -11.27 0.31 10.76
N ALA A 62 -12.59 0.46 10.67
CA ALA A 62 -13.34 1.40 11.49
C ALA A 62 -13.24 1.06 13.00
N VAL A 63 -13.28 -0.23 13.36
CA VAL A 63 -13.02 -0.66 14.75
C VAL A 63 -11.64 -0.21 15.21
N ILE A 64 -10.59 -0.39 14.39
CA ILE A 64 -9.23 0.06 14.73
C ILE A 64 -9.19 1.59 14.90
N ALA A 65 -9.81 2.33 13.99
CA ALA A 65 -9.87 3.79 14.02
C ALA A 65 -10.57 4.33 15.29
N ASN A 66 -11.61 3.63 15.76
CA ASN A 66 -12.37 4.00 16.97
C ASN A 66 -11.66 3.65 18.28
N ASN A 67 -10.61 2.84 18.25
CA ASN A 67 -9.91 2.36 19.46
C ASN A 67 -8.56 3.05 19.71
N ASN A 68 -8.43 4.31 19.29
CA ASN A 68 -7.25 5.17 19.54
C ASN A 68 -5.90 4.61 19.03
N TYR A 69 -5.93 3.68 18.08
CA TYR A 69 -4.72 3.28 17.35
C TYR A 69 -4.29 4.40 16.40
N LYS A 70 -2.97 4.52 16.18
CA LYS A 70 -2.45 5.35 15.09
C LYS A 70 -2.58 4.57 13.79
N VAL A 71 -3.31 5.12 12.82
CA VAL A 71 -3.58 4.50 11.52
C VAL A 71 -3.02 5.39 10.42
N LEU A 72 -2.19 4.82 9.54
CA LEU A 72 -1.75 5.46 8.30
C LEU A 72 -2.19 4.59 7.13
N ILE A 73 -2.99 5.17 6.23
CA ILE A 73 -3.25 4.62 4.91
C ILE A 73 -2.49 5.46 3.92
N TYR A 74 -1.68 4.85 3.05
CA TYR A 74 -0.92 5.58 2.04
C TYR A 74 -1.07 4.96 0.65
N ASN A 75 -1.02 5.79 -0.39
CA ASN A 75 -0.99 5.37 -1.79
C ASN A 75 0.18 6.00 -2.54
N GLY A 76 0.74 5.25 -3.50
CA GLY A 76 1.58 5.85 -4.52
C GLY A 76 0.73 6.69 -5.48
N LEU A 77 1.16 7.92 -5.78
CA LEU A 77 0.43 8.85 -6.66
C LEU A 77 0.16 8.31 -8.07
N VAL A 78 1.03 7.43 -8.54
CA VAL A 78 1.00 6.91 -9.91
C VAL A 78 0.45 5.47 -10.01
N GLY A 79 -0.05 4.94 -8.89
CA GLY A 79 -0.58 3.59 -8.77
C GLY A 79 -1.89 3.40 -9.53
N VAL A 80 -2.00 2.36 -10.35
CA VAL A 80 -3.21 2.08 -11.15
C VAL A 80 -4.12 1.04 -10.51
N ILE A 81 -3.58 -0.13 -10.12
CA ILE A 81 -4.40 -1.23 -9.57
C ILE A 81 -5.15 -0.79 -8.30
N ILE A 82 -4.46 -0.11 -7.39
CA ILE A 82 -5.04 0.47 -6.17
C ILE A 82 -4.71 1.97 -6.14
N SER A 83 -5.51 2.74 -6.88
CA SER A 83 -5.31 4.19 -7.01
C SER A 83 -5.74 4.96 -5.76
N SER A 84 -5.17 6.16 -5.57
CA SER A 84 -5.57 7.04 -4.46
C SER A 84 -7.06 7.37 -4.50
N SER A 85 -7.69 7.48 -5.68
CA SER A 85 -9.12 7.80 -5.78
C SER A 85 -10.01 6.66 -5.27
N VAL A 86 -9.69 5.39 -5.58
CA VAL A 86 -10.46 4.25 -5.06
C VAL A 86 -10.27 4.08 -3.55
N THR A 87 -9.05 4.30 -3.05
CA THR A 87 -8.79 4.28 -1.60
C THR A 87 -9.55 5.37 -0.87
N MET A 88 -9.55 6.61 -1.38
CA MET A 88 -10.28 7.72 -0.75
C MET A 88 -11.79 7.43 -0.69
N ASN A 89 -12.38 6.93 -1.79
CA ASN A 89 -13.79 6.55 -1.80
C ASN A 89 -14.11 5.39 -0.83
N TRP A 90 -13.15 4.49 -0.58
CA TRP A 90 -13.30 3.45 0.43
C TRP A 90 -13.18 4.01 1.86
N ILE A 91 -12.27 4.97 2.08
CA ILE A 91 -12.10 5.67 3.37
C ILE A 91 -13.37 6.44 3.74
N ASP A 92 -14.01 7.10 2.77
CA ASP A 92 -15.26 7.85 2.98
C ASP A 92 -16.43 6.95 3.42
N LYS A 93 -16.30 5.63 3.27
CA LYS A 93 -17.30 4.62 3.71
C LYS A 93 -16.98 4.02 5.08
N LEU A 94 -15.89 4.44 5.74
CA LEU A 94 -15.58 3.96 7.08
C LEU A 94 -16.56 4.55 8.08
N GLU A 95 -17.25 3.70 8.83
CA GLU A 95 -18.15 4.12 9.92
C GLU A 95 -17.36 4.31 11.22
N TRP A 96 -16.70 5.47 11.36
CA TRP A 96 -15.88 5.79 12.54
C TRP A 96 -16.14 7.19 13.09
N ASN A 97 -15.78 7.41 14.35
CA ASN A 97 -16.16 8.57 15.17
C ASN A 97 -15.69 9.93 14.61
N HIS A 98 -14.68 9.93 13.74
CA HIS A 98 -14.11 11.17 13.19
C HIS A 98 -14.10 11.23 11.65
N ALA A 99 -15.03 10.52 11.00
CA ALA A 99 -15.15 10.47 9.54
C ALA A 99 -15.34 11.85 8.92
N ASP A 100 -16.30 12.63 9.44
CA ASP A 100 -16.60 13.97 8.93
C ASP A 100 -15.40 14.92 9.09
N GLN A 101 -14.69 14.86 10.22
CA GLN A 101 -13.48 15.65 10.42
C GLN A 101 -12.38 15.30 9.42
N LEU A 102 -12.24 14.02 9.04
CA LEU A 102 -11.25 13.62 8.03
C LEU A 102 -11.70 14.03 6.63
N TYR A 103 -13.00 13.99 6.35
CA TYR A 103 -13.57 14.46 5.08
C TYR A 103 -13.31 15.96 4.90
N ASP A 104 -13.56 16.76 5.93
CA ASP A 104 -13.36 18.21 5.92
C ASP A 104 -11.90 18.66 6.15
N ALA A 105 -11.02 17.75 6.61
CA ALA A 105 -9.63 18.09 6.90
C ALA A 105 -8.93 18.70 5.67
N GLU A 106 -8.14 19.74 5.90
CA GLU A 106 -7.33 20.33 4.84
C GLU A 106 -6.24 19.35 4.36
N ARG A 107 -5.96 19.42 3.05
CA ARG A 107 -4.85 18.67 2.46
C ARG A 107 -3.55 19.43 2.69
N ILE A 108 -2.67 18.85 3.49
CA ILE A 108 -1.36 19.40 3.82
C ILE A 108 -0.34 18.96 2.76
N VAL A 109 0.47 19.89 2.26
CA VAL A 109 1.61 19.56 1.38
C VAL A 109 2.71 18.92 2.23
N TRP A 110 3.13 17.71 1.87
CA TRP A 110 4.21 17.01 2.53
C TRP A 110 5.51 17.10 1.73
N LYS A 111 6.62 17.34 2.44
CA LYS A 111 7.96 17.53 1.87
C LYS A 111 9.00 16.82 2.74
N VAL A 112 10.11 16.39 2.15
CA VAL A 112 11.25 15.80 2.90
C VAL A 112 11.86 16.81 3.87
N LYS A 113 12.00 18.06 3.41
CA LYS A 113 12.51 19.19 4.19
C LYS A 113 11.49 20.31 4.15
N GLU A 114 11.21 20.93 5.29
CA GLU A 114 10.20 21.98 5.40
C GLU A 114 10.49 23.18 4.46
N ASP A 115 11.76 23.56 4.35
CA ASP A 115 12.26 24.61 3.46
C ASP A 115 12.58 24.12 2.03
N GLY A 116 12.40 22.83 1.78
CA GLY A 116 12.64 22.20 0.48
C GLY A 116 11.61 22.62 -0.58
N ARG A 117 12.04 22.56 -1.84
CA ARG A 117 11.15 22.76 -3.00
C ARG A 117 10.43 21.48 -3.44
N GLU A 118 10.94 20.32 -3.04
CA GLU A 118 10.42 19.02 -3.45
C GLU A 118 9.19 18.63 -2.62
N ILE A 119 8.07 18.44 -3.30
CA ILE A 119 6.83 17.91 -2.72
C ILE A 119 6.89 16.38 -2.85
N THR A 120 6.75 15.67 -1.74
CA THR A 120 6.78 14.21 -1.71
C THR A 120 5.40 13.58 -1.61
N GLY A 121 4.39 14.38 -1.30
CA GLY A 121 3.02 13.92 -1.25
C GLY A 121 2.10 14.92 -0.58
N TYR A 122 0.96 14.41 -0.16
CA TYR A 122 -0.05 15.18 0.52
C TYR A 122 -0.55 14.38 1.72
N LEU A 123 -0.99 15.06 2.77
CA LEU A 123 -1.48 14.41 3.98
C LEU A 123 -2.84 15.01 4.35
N LYS A 124 -3.82 14.15 4.63
CA LYS A 124 -5.01 14.51 5.42
C LYS A 124 -4.94 13.79 6.77
N ARG A 125 -5.49 14.42 7.80
CA ARG A 125 -5.49 13.87 9.15
C ARG A 125 -6.73 14.28 9.92
N ALA A 126 -7.29 13.33 10.65
CA ALA A 126 -8.17 13.60 11.79
C ALA A 126 -7.72 12.74 12.98
N HIS A 127 -7.43 13.38 14.12
CA HIS A 127 -6.96 12.71 15.33
C HIS A 127 -5.75 11.78 15.09
N SER A 128 -5.91 10.47 15.28
CA SER A 128 -4.86 9.46 15.11
C SER A 128 -4.94 8.74 13.75
N PHE A 129 -5.77 9.22 12.83
CA PHE A 129 -5.96 8.66 11.50
C PHE A 129 -5.36 9.58 10.43
N PHE A 130 -4.49 9.01 9.59
CA PHE A 130 -3.68 9.71 8.60
C PHE A 130 -3.89 9.07 7.23
N VAL A 131 -4.03 9.90 6.20
CA VAL A 131 -4.14 9.46 4.80
C VAL A 131 -3.12 10.21 3.96
N ALA A 132 -2.20 9.49 3.31
CA ALA A 132 -1.05 10.03 2.59
C ALA A 132 -0.96 9.57 1.12
#